data_AF-A0A965EFL8-F1
#
_entry.id   AF-A0A965EFL8-F1
#
_cell.length_a   1.000
_cell.length_b   1.000
_cell.length_c   1.000
_cell.angle_alpha   90.00
_cell.angle_beta   90.00
_cell.angle_gamma   90.00
#
_symmetry.space_group_name_H-M   'P 1'
#
loop_
_entity.id
_entity.type
_entity.pdbx_description
1 polymer ?
#
loop_
_entity_poly.entity_id
_entity_poly.type
_entity_poly.pdbx_seq_one_letter_code
_entity_poly.pdbx_strand_id
1 'polypeptide(L)'
;VVANGTPLDDRFDNVARMALRAGYEPTIFGYTDQGVDPRTTQSGDDPRLSTYQGVLPGFNRVLNLSEPYPPWIDHLKQHGFDFGDDYNNALRTEPDRHEDLSISTFLTDEFFKWLDHQEPSKPWFTHLSYLRPHPPYAAAGKWSKQYSPDEVDLPITASDTRHPLHEAAMNLEGTAAPKTEAGLREMRAQYYGMIGEVDHHVGRVCEKLRERGEWQNTIVIITADHGEQLGDHGLKEKLGFFDASYRIIGIVRDPNNPHTHGTTIEEFTENVDIMPTIAEAIGVPVPLQCDGAPLTDFLRGITPTRWRNGATYEYDWRHIYIDNSEQGAANNWPRDRRL
;
A
#
# COMPACT_ATOMS: atom_id res chain seq x y z
N VAL A 1 -13.96 1.05 -3.01
CA VAL A 1 -13.85 2.52 -2.86
C VAL A 1 -13.55 3.07 -4.24
N VAL A 2 -14.22 4.15 -4.68
CA VAL A 2 -14.10 4.65 -6.07
C VAL A 2 -13.06 5.78 -6.20
N ALA A 3 -12.79 6.52 -5.12
CA ALA A 3 -11.72 7.52 -5.05
C ALA A 3 -11.34 7.79 -3.58
N ASN A 4 -10.13 8.28 -3.33
CA ASN A 4 -9.72 8.76 -2.00
C ASN A 4 -10.74 9.78 -1.47
N GLY A 5 -11.16 9.62 -0.21
CA GLY A 5 -12.23 10.44 0.39
C GLY A 5 -13.64 9.89 0.22
N THR A 6 -13.87 8.94 -0.68
CA THR A 6 -15.19 8.29 -0.74
C THR A 6 -15.39 7.42 0.50
N PRO A 7 -16.46 7.61 1.30
CA PRO A 7 -16.75 6.74 2.43
C PRO A 7 -16.86 5.27 2.04
N LEU A 8 -16.30 4.38 2.87
CA LEU A 8 -16.57 2.95 2.78
C LEU A 8 -17.78 2.62 3.66
N ASP A 9 -18.82 2.02 3.06
CA ASP A 9 -20.03 1.62 3.78
C ASP A 9 -19.69 0.63 4.91
N ASP A 10 -20.08 0.94 6.15
CA ASP A 10 -19.73 0.15 7.32
C ASP A 10 -20.41 -1.23 7.34
N ARG A 11 -21.36 -1.49 6.44
CA ARG A 11 -21.97 -2.82 6.29
C ARG A 11 -20.99 -3.88 5.81
N PHE A 12 -19.92 -3.50 5.13
CA PHE A 12 -18.99 -4.47 4.56
C PHE A 12 -18.18 -5.15 5.66
N ASP A 13 -18.11 -6.47 5.58
CA ASP A 13 -17.12 -7.20 6.34
C ASP A 13 -15.71 -6.90 5.83
N ASN A 14 -14.70 -7.15 6.65
CA ASN A 14 -13.32 -6.86 6.27
C ASN A 14 -12.34 -7.80 6.99
N VAL A 15 -11.06 -7.77 6.56
CA VAL A 15 -10.02 -8.66 7.08
C VAL A 15 -9.84 -8.55 8.60
N ALA A 16 -9.98 -7.36 9.18
CA ALA A 16 -9.81 -7.16 10.62
C ALA A 16 -11.02 -7.67 11.42
N ARG A 17 -12.24 -7.37 10.98
CA ARG A 17 -13.47 -7.92 11.58
C ARG A 17 -13.50 -9.43 11.51
N MET A 18 -13.06 -9.99 10.38
CA MET A 18 -12.92 -11.43 10.20
C MET A 18 -11.90 -12.03 11.17
N ALA A 19 -10.71 -11.43 11.29
CA ALA A 19 -9.68 -11.86 12.23
C ALA A 19 -10.16 -11.79 13.70
N LEU A 20 -10.88 -10.74 14.08
CA LEU A 20 -11.50 -10.61 15.42
C LEU A 20 -12.46 -11.77 15.72
N ARG A 21 -13.32 -12.14 14.78
CA ARG A 21 -14.24 -13.28 14.95
C ARG A 21 -13.50 -14.62 15.04
N ALA A 22 -12.32 -14.71 14.44
CA ALA A 22 -11.42 -15.86 14.54
C ALA A 22 -10.61 -15.89 15.85
N GLY A 23 -10.78 -14.90 16.73
CA GLY A 23 -10.09 -14.83 18.03
C GLY A 23 -8.70 -14.18 17.99
N TYR A 24 -8.33 -13.57 16.86
CA TYR A 24 -7.11 -12.77 16.77
C TYR A 24 -7.35 -11.34 17.26
N GLU A 25 -6.27 -10.68 17.66
CA GLU A 25 -6.22 -9.24 17.87
C GLU A 25 -5.51 -8.61 16.66
N PRO A 26 -6.25 -8.21 15.60
CA PRO A 26 -5.62 -7.69 14.39
C PRO A 26 -4.99 -6.34 14.66
N THR A 27 -3.67 -6.25 14.48
CA THR A 27 -2.90 -5.03 14.64
C THR A 27 -2.49 -4.46 13.29
N ILE A 28 -2.23 -3.15 13.27
CA ILE A 28 -1.68 -2.47 12.10
C ILE A 28 -0.56 -1.51 12.47
N PHE A 29 0.47 -1.52 11.63
CA PHE A 29 1.56 -0.56 11.58
C PHE A 29 1.47 0.16 10.24
N GLY A 30 1.29 1.47 10.26
CA GLY A 30 1.10 2.26 9.04
C GLY A 30 -0.32 2.81 8.95
N TYR A 31 -0.99 2.54 7.83
CA TYR A 31 -2.26 3.15 7.45
C TYR A 31 -3.13 2.19 6.61
N THR A 32 -4.40 2.54 6.39
CA THR A 32 -5.33 1.80 5.50
C THR A 32 -6.11 2.69 4.55
N ASP A 33 -6.00 4.02 4.72
CA ASP A 33 -6.69 5.03 3.93
C ASP A 33 -8.19 4.78 3.73
N GLN A 34 -8.91 4.69 4.86
CA GLN A 34 -10.37 4.56 4.85
C GLN A 34 -11.13 5.82 5.28
N GLY A 35 -11.94 6.33 4.33
CA GLY A 35 -13.00 7.29 4.63
C GLY A 35 -14.10 6.63 5.47
N VAL A 36 -14.45 7.28 6.59
CA VAL A 36 -15.47 6.79 7.51
C VAL A 36 -16.85 6.82 6.86
N ASP A 37 -17.69 5.81 7.13
CA ASP A 37 -19.12 5.89 6.85
C ASP A 37 -19.76 7.00 7.71
N PRO A 38 -20.29 8.09 7.12
CA PRO A 38 -20.84 9.21 7.88
C PRO A 38 -22.03 8.82 8.75
N ARG A 39 -22.71 7.68 8.47
CA ARG A 39 -23.84 7.21 9.27
C ARG A 39 -23.40 6.61 10.61
N THR A 40 -22.11 6.33 10.76
CA THR A 40 -21.51 5.80 11.98
C THR A 40 -20.86 6.87 12.85
N THR A 41 -20.87 8.13 12.40
CA THR A 41 -20.38 9.26 13.19
C THR A 41 -21.46 9.81 14.11
N GLN A 42 -21.06 10.40 15.23
CA GLN A 42 -21.99 10.90 16.24
C GLN A 42 -22.47 12.33 15.95
N SER A 43 -21.70 13.09 15.18
CA SER A 43 -22.00 14.47 14.82
C SER A 43 -21.41 14.81 13.44
N GLY A 44 -21.85 15.95 12.88
CA GLY A 44 -21.27 16.50 11.66
C GLY A 44 -19.86 17.06 11.82
N ASP A 45 -19.41 17.27 13.06
CA ASP A 45 -18.07 17.78 13.39
C ASP A 45 -17.09 16.66 13.77
N ASP A 46 -17.47 15.39 13.53
CA ASP A 46 -16.59 14.25 13.79
C ASP A 46 -15.33 14.36 12.91
N PRO A 47 -14.11 14.44 13.49
CA PRO A 47 -12.89 14.69 12.73
C PRO A 47 -12.59 13.61 11.69
N ARG A 48 -13.17 12.41 11.84
CA ARG A 48 -13.04 11.33 10.85
C ARG A 48 -13.71 11.66 9.52
N LEU A 49 -14.66 12.59 9.49
CA LEU A 49 -15.31 13.07 8.25
C LEU A 49 -14.39 13.95 7.41
N SER A 50 -13.34 14.52 8.02
CA SER A 50 -12.43 15.47 7.39
C SER A 50 -11.16 14.83 6.83
N THR A 51 -11.06 13.50 6.84
CA THR A 51 -9.90 12.76 6.32
C THR A 51 -10.32 11.42 5.75
N TYR A 52 -9.62 10.98 4.70
CA TYR A 52 -9.72 9.62 4.21
C TYR A 52 -8.66 8.70 4.83
N GLN A 53 -7.73 9.23 5.62
CA GLN A 53 -6.62 8.48 6.21
C GLN A 53 -7.05 7.74 7.50
N GLY A 54 -8.32 7.37 7.58
CA GLY A 54 -8.87 6.59 8.68
C GLY A 54 -8.35 5.15 8.66
N VAL A 55 -8.47 4.49 9.80
CA VAL A 55 -8.12 3.08 9.97
C VAL A 55 -9.35 2.23 9.71
N LEU A 56 -9.19 1.18 8.92
CA LEU A 56 -10.24 0.20 8.64
C LEU A 56 -10.80 -0.38 9.95
N PRO A 57 -12.14 -0.33 10.16
CA PRO A 57 -12.76 -0.76 11.41
C PRO A 57 -12.41 -2.21 11.77
N GLY A 58 -11.94 -2.41 13.00
CA GLY A 58 -11.54 -3.70 13.55
C GLY A 58 -10.05 -3.80 13.85
N PHE A 59 -9.19 -3.03 13.17
CA PHE A 59 -7.77 -3.00 13.49
C PHE A 59 -7.49 -2.23 14.79
N ASN A 60 -6.57 -2.74 15.60
CA ASN A 60 -5.87 -1.98 16.62
C ASN A 60 -4.63 -1.30 16.01
N ARG A 61 -4.65 0.02 15.88
CA ARG A 61 -3.53 0.79 15.33
C ARG A 61 -2.41 0.92 16.37
N VAL A 62 -1.35 0.12 16.19
CA VAL A 62 -0.17 0.14 17.06
C VAL A 62 0.76 1.29 16.68
N LEU A 63 1.00 1.48 15.38
CA LEU A 63 1.78 2.60 14.86
C LEU A 63 0.98 3.38 13.82
N ASN A 64 0.80 4.68 14.06
CA ASN A 64 0.15 5.58 13.12
C ASN A 64 1.16 6.26 12.20
N LEU A 65 1.25 5.81 10.94
CA LEU A 65 2.00 6.50 9.89
C LEU A 65 1.07 6.98 8.78
N SER A 66 -0.11 7.50 9.14
CA SER A 66 -0.88 8.39 8.26
C SER A 66 -0.24 9.78 8.26
N GLU A 67 -0.36 10.53 7.17
CA GLU A 67 0.12 11.91 7.09
C GLU A 67 -0.46 12.75 8.23
N PRO A 68 0.36 13.59 8.89
CA PRO A 68 1.73 13.99 8.54
C PRO A 68 2.84 13.10 9.15
N TYR A 69 2.57 11.82 9.40
CA TYR A 69 3.50 10.85 10.00
C TYR A 69 4.03 11.22 11.40
N PRO A 70 3.19 11.67 12.36
CA PRO A 70 3.67 12.32 13.58
C PRO A 70 4.73 11.52 14.37
N PRO A 71 4.59 10.20 14.61
CA PRO A 71 5.59 9.45 15.36
C PRO A 71 6.97 9.43 14.70
N TRP A 72 7.02 9.37 13.36
CA TRP A 72 8.29 9.40 12.63
C TRP A 72 8.89 10.81 12.63
N ILE A 73 8.07 11.85 12.46
CA ILE A 73 8.55 13.24 12.55
C ILE A 73 9.12 13.55 13.95
N ASP A 74 8.46 13.10 15.01
CA ASP A 74 8.97 13.22 16.38
C ASP A 74 10.29 12.45 16.56
N HIS A 75 10.41 11.26 15.96
CA HIS A 75 11.64 10.49 15.96
C HIS A 75 12.78 11.24 15.24
N LEU A 76 12.54 11.82 14.07
CA LEU A 76 13.52 12.66 13.37
C LEU A 76 13.96 13.86 14.22
N LYS A 77 13.01 14.51 14.90
CA LYS A 77 13.28 15.65 15.78
C LYS A 77 14.20 15.27 16.95
N GLN A 78 13.98 14.10 17.55
CA GLN A 78 14.84 13.57 18.61
C GLN A 78 16.27 13.28 18.11
N HIS A 79 16.45 13.06 16.81
CA HIS A 79 17.74 12.86 16.16
C HIS A 79 18.32 14.13 15.54
N GLY A 80 17.76 15.30 15.87
CA GLY A 80 18.30 16.61 15.46
C GLY A 80 17.78 17.14 14.12
N PHE A 81 16.75 16.52 13.53
CA PHE A 81 16.14 16.97 12.29
C PHE A 81 14.72 17.51 12.55
N ASP A 82 14.56 18.83 12.56
CA ASP A 82 13.26 19.49 12.76
C ASP A 82 12.73 20.04 11.43
N PHE A 83 11.58 19.52 11.01
CA PHE A 83 10.91 19.91 9.76
C PHE A 83 9.67 20.79 10.00
N GLY A 84 9.34 21.11 11.26
CA GLY A 84 8.07 21.74 11.60
C GLY A 84 6.89 20.93 11.04
N ASP A 85 6.01 21.60 10.29
CA ASP A 85 4.84 20.98 9.67
C ASP A 85 5.11 20.43 8.25
N ASP A 86 6.33 20.58 7.71
CA ASP A 86 6.68 20.16 6.34
C ASP A 86 7.19 18.71 6.29
N TYR A 87 6.30 17.78 6.59
CA TYR A 87 6.57 16.34 6.50
C TYR A 87 6.96 15.90 5.07
N ASN A 88 6.50 16.62 4.05
CA ASN A 88 6.86 16.35 2.66
C ASN A 88 8.35 16.64 2.40
N ASN A 89 8.90 17.70 3.01
CA ASN A 89 10.33 17.95 2.98
C ASN A 89 11.11 16.89 3.77
N ALA A 90 10.57 16.38 4.88
CA ALA A 90 11.16 15.25 5.59
C ALA A 90 11.33 14.03 4.67
N LEU A 91 10.28 13.65 3.92
CA LEU A 91 10.35 12.54 2.95
C LEU A 91 11.31 12.83 1.78
N ARG A 92 11.30 14.06 1.23
CA ARG A 92 12.17 14.45 0.10
C ARG A 92 13.66 14.41 0.43
N THR A 93 14.00 14.64 1.69
CA THR A 93 15.39 14.73 2.17
C THR A 93 15.87 13.44 2.85
N GLU A 94 15.11 12.34 2.77
CA GLU A 94 15.61 11.02 3.20
C GLU A 94 16.98 10.63 2.61
N PRO A 95 17.32 10.96 1.34
CA PRO A 95 18.66 10.73 0.80
C PRO A 95 19.80 11.42 1.59
N ASP A 96 19.50 12.52 2.27
CA ASP A 96 20.50 13.34 2.97
C ASP A 96 20.80 12.86 4.40
N ARG A 97 20.09 11.82 4.86
CA ARG A 97 20.22 11.25 6.21
C ARG A 97 20.69 9.81 6.15
N HIS A 98 21.19 9.31 7.28
CA HIS A 98 21.47 7.88 7.41
C HIS A 98 20.18 7.07 7.25
N GLU A 99 20.21 5.94 6.54
CA GLU A 99 19.02 5.14 6.24
C GLU A 99 18.30 4.61 7.49
N ASP A 100 18.99 4.52 8.62
CA ASP A 100 18.38 4.13 9.91
C ASP A 100 17.28 5.10 10.38
N LEU A 101 17.23 6.32 9.82
CA LEU A 101 16.21 7.32 10.13
C LEU A 101 15.05 7.33 9.11
N SER A 102 15.06 6.41 8.15
CA SER A 102 13.98 6.32 7.15
C SER A 102 12.65 5.92 7.78
N ILE A 103 11.56 6.24 7.08
CA ILE A 103 10.22 5.85 7.53
C ILE A 103 10.05 4.32 7.52
N SER A 104 10.72 3.63 6.58
CA SER A 104 10.73 2.16 6.46
C SER A 104 11.47 1.50 7.62
N THR A 105 12.62 2.05 8.02
CA THR A 105 13.35 1.59 9.23
C THR A 105 12.50 1.80 10.46
N PHE A 106 11.95 3.00 10.63
CA PHE A 106 11.14 3.35 11.78
C PHE A 106 9.93 2.41 11.97
N LEU A 107 9.17 2.14 10.89
CA LEU A 107 8.06 1.17 10.94
C LEU A 107 8.53 -0.20 11.41
N THR A 108 9.61 -0.70 10.83
CA THR A 108 10.15 -2.04 11.11
C THR A 108 10.62 -2.16 12.56
N ASP A 109 11.27 -1.13 13.09
CA ASP A 109 11.77 -1.09 14.46
C ASP A 109 10.62 -1.05 15.47
N GLU A 110 9.58 -0.25 15.20
CA GLU A 110 8.36 -0.23 16.03
C GLU A 110 7.60 -1.56 15.99
N PHE A 111 7.56 -2.22 14.83
CA PHE A 111 7.03 -3.58 14.74
C PHE A 111 7.83 -4.56 15.61
N PHE A 112 9.16 -4.50 15.61
CA PHE A 112 9.98 -5.37 16.46
C PHE A 112 9.76 -5.11 17.94
N LYS A 113 9.64 -3.85 18.35
CA LYS A 113 9.29 -3.49 19.73
C LYS A 113 7.96 -4.14 20.13
N TRP A 114 6.93 -4.06 19.28
CA TRP A 114 5.65 -4.71 19.57
C TRP A 114 5.73 -6.24 19.57
N LEU A 115 6.44 -6.82 18.62
CA LEU A 115 6.61 -8.27 18.48
C LEU A 115 7.32 -8.86 19.71
N ASP A 116 8.32 -8.15 20.24
CA ASP A 116 9.06 -8.55 21.45
C ASP A 116 8.20 -8.60 22.72
N HIS A 117 7.06 -7.91 22.73
CA HIS A 117 6.08 -8.00 23.82
C HIS A 117 5.01 -9.07 23.59
N GLN A 118 4.99 -9.76 22.45
CA GLN A 118 4.04 -10.84 22.19
C GLN A 118 4.51 -12.13 22.87
N GLU A 119 3.56 -12.81 23.53
CA GLU A 119 3.79 -14.14 24.09
C GLU A 119 3.95 -15.17 22.96
N PRO A 120 5.05 -15.96 22.93
CA PRO A 120 5.28 -16.93 21.85
C PRO A 120 4.18 -17.97 21.67
N SER A 121 3.37 -18.24 22.71
CA SER A 121 2.25 -19.18 22.66
C SER A 121 0.94 -18.58 22.15
N LYS A 122 0.82 -17.24 22.04
CA LYS A 122 -0.40 -16.57 21.58
C LYS A 122 -0.28 -16.24 20.09
N PRO A 123 -1.20 -16.72 19.23
CA PRO A 123 -1.17 -16.37 17.83
C PRO A 123 -1.45 -14.88 17.63
N TRP A 124 -0.79 -14.27 16.64
CA TRP A 124 -0.96 -12.87 16.31
C TRP A 124 -1.37 -12.68 14.84
N PHE A 125 -1.97 -11.53 14.56
CA PHE A 125 -2.35 -11.08 13.22
C PHE A 125 -1.90 -9.63 13.08
N THR A 126 -1.00 -9.33 12.13
CA THR A 126 -0.48 -7.97 11.95
C THR A 126 -0.45 -7.60 10.46
N HIS A 127 -0.73 -6.33 10.17
CA HIS A 127 -0.57 -5.72 8.86
C HIS A 127 0.53 -4.65 8.93
N LEU A 128 1.61 -4.84 8.16
CA LEU A 128 2.71 -3.88 8.02
C LEU A 128 2.54 -3.13 6.70
N SER A 129 2.07 -1.89 6.77
CA SER A 129 1.81 -1.04 5.60
C SER A 129 2.97 -0.07 5.41
N TYR A 130 3.96 -0.46 4.61
CA TYR A 130 5.09 0.40 4.25
C TYR A 130 4.65 1.49 3.26
N LEU A 131 5.04 2.75 3.52
CA LEU A 131 4.79 3.87 2.62
C LEU A 131 5.63 3.75 1.34
N ARG A 132 6.92 3.44 1.48
CA ARG A 132 7.83 3.30 0.34
C ARG A 132 7.43 2.07 -0.49
N PRO A 133 7.51 2.15 -1.83
CA PRO A 133 8.20 3.16 -2.65
C PRO A 133 7.32 4.34 -3.14
N HIS A 134 6.24 4.70 -2.44
CA HIS A 134 5.43 5.88 -2.77
C HIS A 134 6.28 7.16 -2.87
N PRO A 135 5.93 8.10 -3.78
CA PRO A 135 6.60 9.40 -3.88
C PRO A 135 6.57 10.18 -2.54
N PRO A 136 7.49 11.14 -2.34
CA PRO A 136 8.50 11.63 -3.28
C PRO A 136 9.58 10.58 -3.58
N TYR A 137 10.03 10.47 -4.84
CA TYR A 137 11.04 9.51 -5.26
C TYR A 137 12.43 9.87 -4.73
N ALA A 138 12.70 9.46 -3.49
CA ALA A 138 13.87 9.87 -2.71
C ALA A 138 14.24 8.73 -1.75
N ALA A 139 15.08 7.80 -2.20
CA ALA A 139 15.47 6.65 -1.39
C ALA A 139 16.37 7.07 -0.23
N ALA A 140 16.24 6.41 0.92
CA ALA A 140 16.96 6.84 2.12
C ALA A 140 18.47 6.55 2.06
N GLY A 141 19.29 7.49 2.55
CA GLY A 141 20.72 7.29 2.78
C GLY A 141 21.46 6.57 1.67
N LYS A 142 22.08 5.42 1.97
CA LYS A 142 22.84 4.64 0.97
C LYS A 142 21.99 4.16 -0.23
N TRP A 143 20.69 3.94 -0.03
CA TRP A 143 19.79 3.40 -1.05
C TRP A 143 19.61 4.36 -2.24
N SER A 144 19.73 5.68 -1.98
CA SER A 144 19.72 6.73 -3.03
C SER A 144 20.83 6.60 -4.08
N LYS A 145 21.87 5.81 -3.78
CA LYS A 145 23.05 5.61 -4.64
C LYS A 145 23.25 4.15 -5.04
N GLN A 146 22.32 3.26 -4.69
CA GLN A 146 22.48 1.83 -4.97
C GLN A 146 22.35 1.51 -6.46
N TYR A 147 21.46 2.22 -7.16
CA TYR A 147 21.20 2.03 -8.58
C TYR A 147 21.70 3.23 -9.37
N SER A 148 22.48 2.97 -10.42
CA SER A 148 22.91 4.02 -11.34
C SER A 148 21.76 4.41 -12.28
N PRO A 149 21.46 5.71 -12.47
CA PRO A 149 20.51 6.16 -13.49
C PRO A 149 20.86 5.69 -14.92
N ASP A 150 22.13 5.39 -15.19
CA ASP A 150 22.56 4.89 -16.51
C ASP A 150 22.21 3.40 -16.72
N GLU A 151 21.89 2.67 -15.64
CA GLU A 151 21.63 1.22 -15.65
C GLU A 151 20.13 0.88 -15.58
N VAL A 152 19.25 1.88 -15.42
CA VAL A 152 17.81 1.65 -15.41
C VAL A 152 17.24 1.56 -16.83
N ASP A 153 16.22 0.70 -16.98
CA ASP A 153 15.45 0.62 -18.23
C ASP A 153 14.73 1.94 -18.51
N LEU A 154 14.57 2.26 -19.81
CA LEU A 154 13.75 3.39 -20.23
C LEU A 154 12.26 3.02 -20.23
N PRO A 155 11.37 3.97 -19.94
CA PRO A 155 9.94 3.70 -19.90
C PRO A 155 9.37 3.40 -21.28
N ILE A 156 8.21 2.75 -21.30
CA ILE A 156 7.39 2.58 -22.49
C ILE A 156 6.95 3.96 -22.99
N THR A 157 7.16 4.26 -24.27
CA THR A 157 6.80 5.57 -24.81
C THR A 157 5.29 5.73 -24.98
N ALA A 158 4.81 6.96 -24.87
CA ALA A 158 3.41 7.27 -25.17
C ALA A 158 3.13 7.09 -26.68
N SER A 159 1.99 6.49 -27.00
CA SER A 159 1.49 6.41 -28.39
C SER A 159 1.22 7.81 -28.96
N ASP A 160 1.38 8.00 -30.27
CA ASP A 160 0.97 9.24 -30.96
C ASP A 160 -0.56 9.42 -31.00
N THR A 161 -1.31 8.31 -30.95
CA THR A 161 -2.77 8.33 -30.84
C THR A 161 -3.17 7.93 -29.43
N ARG A 162 -3.71 8.88 -28.67
CA ARG A 162 -4.07 8.69 -27.26
C ARG A 162 -5.55 8.91 -27.01
N HIS A 163 -6.08 8.20 -26.02
CA HIS A 163 -7.41 8.46 -25.50
C HIS A 163 -7.45 9.82 -24.78
N PRO A 164 -8.55 10.60 -24.82
CA PRO A 164 -8.62 11.91 -24.17
C PRO A 164 -8.26 11.91 -22.67
N LEU A 165 -8.60 10.83 -21.95
CA LEU A 165 -8.21 10.67 -20.54
C LEU A 165 -6.67 10.63 -20.37
N HIS A 166 -5.97 9.94 -21.27
CA HIS A 166 -4.51 9.85 -21.25
C HIS A 166 -3.87 11.20 -21.61
N GLU A 167 -4.42 11.91 -22.61
CA GLU A 167 -3.99 13.28 -22.94
C GLU A 167 -4.15 14.22 -21.74
N ALA A 168 -5.29 14.18 -21.05
CA ALA A 168 -5.51 14.99 -19.86
C ALA A 168 -4.51 14.65 -18.76
N ALA A 169 -4.31 13.36 -18.47
CA ALA A 169 -3.38 12.87 -17.46
C ALA A 169 -1.92 13.31 -17.70
N MET A 170 -1.46 13.34 -18.95
CA MET A 170 -0.10 13.81 -19.27
C MET A 170 0.12 15.32 -19.04
N ASN A 171 -0.96 16.08 -18.84
CA ASN A 171 -0.92 17.53 -18.60
C ASN A 171 -1.19 17.92 -17.15
N LEU A 172 -1.46 16.96 -16.26
CA LEU A 172 -1.63 17.19 -14.83
C LEU A 172 -0.30 16.98 -14.09
N GLU A 173 0.12 17.95 -13.28
CA GLU A 173 1.42 17.94 -12.58
C GLU A 173 1.63 16.71 -11.68
N GLY A 174 0.56 16.26 -11.02
CA GLY A 174 0.58 15.08 -10.14
C GLY A 174 0.80 13.76 -10.88
N THR A 175 0.52 13.69 -12.19
CA THR A 175 0.52 12.43 -12.95
C THR A 175 1.44 12.46 -14.16
N ALA A 176 1.93 13.63 -14.57
CA ALA A 176 2.91 13.77 -15.64
C ALA A 176 4.30 13.33 -15.17
N ALA A 177 4.93 12.45 -15.96
CA ALA A 177 6.32 12.05 -15.73
C ALA A 177 7.31 13.17 -16.11
N PRO A 178 8.56 13.11 -15.62
CA PRO A 178 9.64 13.97 -16.13
C PRO A 178 9.77 13.91 -17.65
N LYS A 179 9.96 15.08 -18.28
CA LYS A 179 10.06 15.18 -19.75
C LYS A 179 11.44 14.88 -20.32
N THR A 180 12.47 14.85 -19.46
CA THR A 180 13.85 14.60 -19.86
C THR A 180 14.23 13.16 -19.55
N GLU A 181 15.04 12.54 -20.41
CA GLU A 181 15.57 11.20 -20.15
C GLU A 181 16.31 11.13 -18.82
N ALA A 182 17.16 12.12 -18.52
CA ALA A 182 17.87 12.20 -17.25
C ALA A 182 16.91 12.22 -16.03
N GLY A 183 15.79 12.95 -16.13
CA GLY A 183 14.79 12.98 -15.05
C GLY A 183 14.05 11.66 -14.90
N LEU A 184 13.73 10.97 -16.01
CA LEU A 184 13.11 9.65 -16.00
C LEU A 184 14.04 8.60 -15.38
N ARG A 185 15.32 8.62 -15.76
CA ARG A 185 16.35 7.74 -15.23
C ARG A 185 16.56 7.94 -13.74
N GLU A 186 16.67 9.19 -13.30
CA GLU A 186 16.81 9.52 -11.88
C GLU A 186 15.61 9.03 -11.06
N MET A 187 14.39 9.32 -11.53
CA MET A 187 13.16 8.86 -10.87
C MET A 187 13.13 7.34 -10.70
N ARG A 188 13.49 6.59 -11.75
CA ARG A 188 13.54 5.12 -11.73
C ARG A 188 14.63 4.59 -10.80
N ALA A 189 15.82 5.19 -10.82
CA ALA A 189 16.92 4.80 -9.94
C ALA A 189 16.54 5.00 -8.46
N GLN A 190 15.94 6.14 -8.11
CA GLN A 190 15.44 6.38 -6.75
C GLN A 190 14.32 5.41 -6.38
N TYR A 191 13.39 5.11 -7.29
CA TYR A 191 12.33 4.14 -7.05
C TYR A 191 12.88 2.72 -6.78
N TYR A 192 13.88 2.28 -7.54
CA TYR A 192 14.55 1.00 -7.30
C TYR A 192 15.31 0.98 -5.97
N GLY A 193 15.95 2.09 -5.59
CA GLY A 193 16.56 2.25 -4.27
C GLY A 193 15.55 2.11 -3.12
N MET A 194 14.36 2.73 -3.26
CA MET A 194 13.28 2.60 -2.27
C MET A 194 12.77 1.15 -2.16
N ILE A 195 12.68 0.43 -3.29
CA ILE A 195 12.35 -1.01 -3.27
C ILE A 195 13.44 -1.80 -2.53
N GLY A 196 14.71 -1.54 -2.82
CA GLY A 196 15.84 -2.22 -2.16
C GLY A 196 15.83 -2.01 -0.65
N GLU A 197 15.47 -0.82 -0.19
CA GLU A 197 15.28 -0.53 1.23
C GLU A 197 14.14 -1.37 1.85
N VAL A 198 12.95 -1.37 1.24
CA VAL A 198 11.81 -2.14 1.75
C VAL A 198 12.13 -3.63 1.77
N ASP A 199 12.77 -4.16 0.72
CA ASP A 199 13.23 -5.55 0.65
C ASP A 199 14.18 -5.90 1.80
N HIS A 200 15.14 -5.01 2.10
CA HIS A 200 16.02 -5.18 3.25
C HIS A 200 15.25 -5.31 4.57
N HIS A 201 14.22 -4.48 4.78
CA HIS A 201 13.38 -4.55 5.99
C HIS A 201 12.47 -5.77 6.03
N VAL A 202 11.93 -6.21 4.88
CA VAL A 202 11.22 -7.49 4.78
C VAL A 202 12.15 -8.65 5.17
N GLY A 203 13.41 -8.60 4.73
CA GLY A 203 14.45 -9.54 5.15
C GLY A 203 14.67 -9.53 6.67
N ARG A 204 14.78 -8.34 7.28
CA ARG A 204 14.88 -8.20 8.75
C ARG A 204 13.67 -8.79 9.47
N VAL A 205 12.45 -8.59 8.96
CA VAL A 205 11.22 -9.19 9.52
C VAL A 205 11.31 -10.71 9.47
N CYS A 206 11.71 -11.28 8.33
CA CYS A 206 11.88 -12.72 8.18
C CYS A 206 12.91 -13.28 9.17
N GLU A 207 14.06 -12.62 9.35
CA GLU A 207 15.07 -13.05 10.33
C GLU A 207 14.55 -12.96 11.77
N LYS A 208 13.87 -11.87 12.14
CA LYS A 208 13.28 -11.74 13.49
C LYS A 208 12.29 -12.86 13.79
N LEU A 209 11.48 -13.27 12.80
CA LEU A 209 10.58 -14.42 12.94
C LEU A 209 11.35 -15.74 13.11
N ARG A 210 12.49 -15.93 12.44
CA ARG A 210 13.35 -17.11 12.62
C ARG A 210 14.00 -17.13 13.99
N GLU A 211 14.52 -16.00 14.45
CA GLU A 211 15.13 -15.84 15.78
C GLU A 211 14.13 -16.18 16.91
N ARG A 212 12.86 -15.80 16.74
CA ARG A 212 11.78 -16.12 17.68
C ARG A 212 11.24 -17.56 17.54
N GLY A 213 11.68 -18.32 16.54
CA GLY A 213 11.14 -19.63 16.23
C GLY A 213 9.73 -19.62 15.64
N GLU A 214 9.21 -18.45 15.28
CA GLU A 214 7.85 -18.25 14.76
C GLU A 214 7.77 -18.47 13.24
N TRP A 215 8.90 -18.41 12.52
CA TRP A 215 8.94 -18.59 11.06
C TRP A 215 8.24 -19.86 10.57
N GLN A 216 8.30 -20.97 11.31
CA GLN A 216 7.64 -22.22 10.89
C GLN A 216 6.15 -22.28 11.18
N ASN A 217 5.58 -21.24 11.81
CA ASN A 217 4.16 -21.14 12.16
C ASN A 217 3.49 -19.86 11.65
N THR A 218 4.20 -19.05 10.85
CA THR A 218 3.69 -17.78 10.30
C THR A 218 3.46 -17.90 8.80
N ILE A 219 2.25 -17.59 8.37
CA ILE A 219 1.94 -17.29 6.96
C ILE A 219 2.35 -15.85 6.68
N VAL A 220 3.13 -15.64 5.62
CA VAL A 220 3.58 -14.30 5.20
C VAL A 220 3.00 -14.01 3.83
N ILE A 221 2.31 -12.87 3.70
CA ILE A 221 1.74 -12.38 2.45
C ILE A 221 2.41 -11.03 2.17
N ILE A 222 3.06 -10.92 1.01
CA ILE A 222 3.65 -9.67 0.50
C ILE A 222 2.87 -9.29 -0.75
N THR A 223 2.28 -8.11 -0.73
CA THR A 223 1.52 -7.54 -1.84
C THR A 223 1.71 -6.03 -1.87
N ALA A 224 1.28 -5.38 -2.95
CA ALA A 224 1.08 -3.94 -3.00
C ALA A 224 -0.41 -3.62 -3.12
N ASP A 225 -0.80 -2.39 -2.84
CA ASP A 225 -2.14 -1.85 -3.04
C ASP A 225 -2.40 -1.48 -4.50
N HIS A 226 -1.40 -0.93 -5.18
CA HIS A 226 -1.41 -0.62 -6.61
C HIS A 226 0.00 -0.68 -7.23
N GLY A 227 0.08 -0.57 -8.56
CA GLY A 227 1.33 -0.45 -9.31
C GLY A 227 1.78 1.01 -9.49
N GLU A 228 2.75 1.26 -10.35
CA GLU A 228 3.33 2.58 -10.60
C GLU A 228 3.74 2.67 -12.09
N GLN A 229 3.29 3.74 -12.78
CA GLN A 229 3.60 3.97 -14.20
C GLN A 229 5.11 4.21 -14.42
N LEU A 230 5.77 4.87 -13.48
CA LEU A 230 7.23 5.07 -13.46
C LEU A 230 7.84 5.61 -14.77
N GLY A 231 7.10 6.50 -15.44
CA GLY A 231 7.46 7.09 -16.73
C GLY A 231 6.75 6.47 -17.92
N ASP A 232 6.19 5.27 -17.78
CA ASP A 232 5.49 4.57 -18.85
C ASP A 232 4.33 5.41 -19.37
N HIS A 233 4.23 5.46 -20.69
CA HIS A 233 3.27 6.28 -21.42
C HIS A 233 3.30 7.77 -21.04
N GLY A 234 4.43 8.27 -20.54
CA GLY A 234 4.60 9.65 -20.09
C GLY A 234 3.91 9.97 -18.75
N LEU A 235 3.55 8.94 -17.98
CA LEU A 235 2.84 9.05 -16.72
C LEU A 235 3.69 8.59 -15.53
N LYS A 236 3.37 9.09 -14.35
CA LYS A 236 3.82 8.60 -13.04
C LYS A 236 2.62 8.37 -12.15
N GLU A 237 2.85 7.72 -11.02
CA GLU A 237 1.85 7.25 -10.07
C GLU A 237 0.89 6.19 -10.67
N LYS A 238 -0.36 6.19 -10.19
CA LYS A 238 -1.39 5.17 -10.41
C LYS A 238 -2.66 5.82 -10.94
N LEU A 239 -3.05 5.47 -12.17
CA LEU A 239 -4.23 6.02 -12.84
C LEU A 239 -4.55 5.30 -14.15
N GLY A 240 -5.78 5.53 -14.62
CA GLY A 240 -6.16 5.25 -16.00
C GLY A 240 -6.43 3.77 -16.22
N PHE A 241 -5.69 3.16 -17.15
CA PHE A 241 -6.02 1.83 -17.67
C PHE A 241 -4.78 1.04 -18.12
N PHE A 242 -3.56 1.56 -17.94
CA PHE A 242 -2.37 0.79 -18.31
C PHE A 242 -2.00 -0.17 -17.17
N ASP A 243 -1.55 -1.36 -17.56
CA ASP A 243 -1.20 -2.45 -16.63
C ASP A 243 -0.22 -2.04 -15.54
N ALA A 244 0.70 -1.10 -15.81
CA ALA A 244 1.68 -0.62 -14.85
C ALA A 244 1.05 -0.06 -13.56
N SER A 245 -0.18 0.49 -13.61
CA SER A 245 -0.90 0.95 -12.40
C SER A 245 -1.58 -0.16 -11.60
N TYR A 246 -1.72 -1.37 -12.14
CA TYR A 246 -2.55 -2.44 -11.55
C TYR A 246 -1.79 -3.75 -11.31
N ARG A 247 -0.72 -3.99 -12.06
CA ARG A 247 0.10 -5.19 -11.92
C ARG A 247 1.01 -5.04 -10.70
N ILE A 248 0.70 -5.81 -9.67
CA ILE A 248 1.36 -5.77 -8.36
C ILE A 248 2.11 -7.06 -8.05
N ILE A 249 2.99 -6.98 -7.06
CA ILE A 249 3.62 -8.16 -6.45
C ILE A 249 2.58 -8.97 -5.67
N GLY A 250 2.71 -10.30 -5.69
CA GLY A 250 1.92 -11.22 -4.88
C GLY A 250 2.75 -12.43 -4.49
N ILE A 251 3.27 -12.46 -3.27
CA ILE A 251 4.05 -13.57 -2.71
C ILE A 251 3.34 -14.06 -1.46
N VAL A 252 3.04 -15.36 -1.42
CA VAL A 252 2.47 -16.00 -0.24
C VAL A 252 3.36 -17.16 0.17
N ARG A 253 3.85 -17.10 1.41
CA ARG A 253 4.59 -18.19 2.04
C ARG A 253 3.72 -18.82 3.12
N ASP A 254 3.33 -20.07 2.90
CA ASP A 254 2.58 -20.87 3.86
C ASP A 254 3.47 -22.01 4.41
N PRO A 255 3.80 -22.03 5.72
CA PRO A 255 4.62 -23.10 6.31
C PRO A 255 3.99 -24.49 6.19
N ASN A 256 2.66 -24.58 6.04
CA ASN A 256 1.95 -25.86 5.99
C ASN A 256 2.06 -26.55 4.63
N ASN A 257 2.51 -25.82 3.59
CA ASN A 257 2.66 -26.34 2.24
C ASN A 257 4.09 -26.11 1.71
N PRO A 258 5.14 -26.68 2.34
CA PRO A 258 6.52 -26.44 1.93
C PRO A 258 6.86 -27.03 0.55
N HIS A 259 6.08 -27.99 0.05
CA HIS A 259 6.32 -28.63 -1.25
C HIS A 259 6.02 -27.72 -2.45
N THR A 260 5.32 -26.60 -2.26
CA THR A 260 5.05 -25.59 -3.30
C THR A 260 5.95 -24.35 -3.18
N HIS A 261 6.85 -24.31 -2.19
CA HIS A 261 7.76 -23.17 -2.05
C HIS A 261 8.68 -23.08 -3.28
N GLY A 262 8.84 -21.87 -3.82
CA GLY A 262 9.60 -21.61 -5.03
C GLY A 262 8.85 -21.83 -6.35
N THR A 263 7.56 -22.20 -6.29
CA THR A 263 6.70 -22.25 -7.48
C THR A 263 6.26 -20.86 -7.93
N THR A 264 5.79 -20.77 -9.18
CA THR A 264 5.20 -19.56 -9.76
C THR A 264 3.83 -19.91 -10.32
N ILE A 265 2.86 -19.04 -10.09
CA ILE A 265 1.49 -19.14 -10.60
C ILE A 265 1.37 -18.15 -11.76
N GLU A 266 0.93 -18.65 -12.93
CA GLU A 266 0.77 -17.83 -14.14
C GLU A 266 -0.70 -17.42 -14.37
N GLU A 267 -1.62 -18.05 -13.65
CA GLU A 267 -3.03 -17.73 -13.64
C GLU A 267 -3.31 -16.33 -13.07
N PHE A 268 -4.36 -15.67 -13.58
CA PHE A 268 -4.73 -14.33 -13.12
C PHE A 268 -5.24 -14.36 -11.67
N THR A 269 -4.53 -13.65 -10.79
CA THR A 269 -4.93 -13.37 -9.41
C THR A 269 -5.24 -11.89 -9.25
N GLU A 270 -6.10 -11.56 -8.29
CA GLU A 270 -6.56 -10.20 -8.04
C GLU A 270 -6.42 -9.86 -6.55
N ASN A 271 -6.30 -8.57 -6.20
CA ASN A 271 -6.19 -8.14 -4.80
C ASN A 271 -7.39 -8.60 -3.94
N VAL A 272 -8.58 -8.75 -4.54
CA VAL A 272 -9.79 -9.28 -3.90
C VAL A 272 -9.65 -10.73 -3.44
N ASP A 273 -8.66 -11.47 -3.93
CA ASP A 273 -8.37 -12.85 -3.53
C ASP A 273 -7.63 -12.95 -2.18
N ILE A 274 -7.06 -11.86 -1.67
CA ILE A 274 -6.26 -11.90 -0.44
C ILE A 274 -7.12 -12.16 0.81
N MET A 275 -8.24 -11.43 0.98
CA MET A 275 -9.14 -11.64 2.10
C MET A 275 -9.71 -13.08 2.17
N PRO A 276 -10.25 -13.68 1.09
CA PRO A 276 -10.72 -15.07 1.12
C PRO A 276 -9.57 -16.07 1.34
N THR A 277 -8.36 -15.79 0.85
CA THR A 277 -7.17 -16.61 1.16
C THR A 277 -6.84 -16.60 2.65
N ILE A 278 -6.85 -15.42 3.27
CA ILE A 278 -6.62 -15.28 4.72
C ILE A 278 -7.73 -15.99 5.50
N ALA A 279 -8.99 -15.87 5.09
CA ALA A 279 -10.13 -16.53 5.73
C ALA A 279 -9.91 -18.05 5.84
N GLU A 280 -9.58 -18.69 4.72
CA GLU A 280 -9.31 -20.12 4.70
C GLU A 280 -8.04 -20.49 5.48
N ALA A 281 -6.99 -19.68 5.37
CA ALA A 281 -5.73 -19.89 6.06
C ALA A 281 -5.87 -19.88 7.60
N ILE A 282 -6.75 -19.02 8.13
CA ILE A 282 -7.06 -18.96 9.57
C ILE A 282 -8.24 -19.86 9.98
N GLY A 283 -8.77 -20.67 9.06
CA GLY A 283 -9.79 -21.67 9.34
C GLY A 283 -11.20 -21.10 9.57
N VAL A 284 -11.54 -19.95 9.00
CA VAL A 284 -12.89 -19.37 9.06
C VAL A 284 -13.59 -19.39 7.69
N PRO A 285 -14.93 -19.41 7.66
CA PRO A 285 -15.66 -19.33 6.39
C PRO A 285 -15.36 -18.04 5.63
N VAL A 286 -15.12 -18.15 4.32
CA VAL A 286 -15.03 -17.02 3.42
C VAL A 286 -16.34 -16.22 3.46
N PRO A 287 -16.31 -14.90 3.74
CA PRO A 287 -17.52 -14.10 3.74
C PRO A 287 -18.19 -14.08 2.36
N LEU A 288 -19.52 -14.27 2.33
CA LEU A 288 -20.30 -14.35 1.09
C LEU A 288 -20.24 -13.10 0.21
N GLN A 289 -19.80 -11.97 0.76
CA GLN A 289 -19.62 -10.71 0.04
C GLN A 289 -18.35 -10.68 -0.83
N CYS A 290 -17.41 -11.60 -0.63
CA CYS A 290 -16.14 -11.57 -1.34
C CYS A 290 -16.36 -11.93 -2.81
N ASP A 291 -15.96 -11.02 -3.71
CA ASP A 291 -15.90 -11.29 -5.15
C ASP A 291 -14.68 -12.17 -5.52
N GLY A 292 -13.61 -12.07 -4.74
CA GLY A 292 -12.40 -12.88 -4.91
C GLY A 292 -12.56 -14.33 -4.46
N ALA A 293 -11.63 -15.17 -4.91
CA ALA A 293 -11.55 -16.58 -4.58
C ALA A 293 -10.26 -16.88 -3.78
N PRO A 294 -10.28 -17.81 -2.81
CA PRO A 294 -9.09 -18.20 -2.08
C PRO A 294 -7.99 -18.73 -3.01
N LEU A 295 -6.75 -18.30 -2.77
CA LEU A 295 -5.56 -18.79 -3.45
C LEU A 295 -5.00 -20.08 -2.81
N THR A 296 -5.65 -20.62 -1.77
CA THR A 296 -5.10 -21.75 -0.98
C THR A 296 -4.92 -23.03 -1.79
N ASP A 297 -5.72 -23.24 -2.85
CA ASP A 297 -5.53 -24.36 -3.76
C ASP A 297 -4.18 -24.28 -4.46
N PHE A 298 -3.79 -23.10 -4.96
CA PHE A 298 -2.46 -22.88 -5.52
C PHE A 298 -1.37 -23.13 -4.47
N LEU A 299 -1.59 -22.67 -3.22
CA LEU A 299 -0.65 -22.93 -2.12
C LEU A 299 -0.49 -24.42 -1.82
N ARG A 300 -1.53 -25.24 -2.04
CA ARG A 300 -1.49 -26.71 -1.90
C ARG A 300 -0.93 -27.41 -3.15
N GLY A 301 -0.69 -26.69 -4.24
CA GLY A 301 -0.22 -27.24 -5.52
C GLY A 301 -1.36 -27.80 -6.37
N ILE A 302 -2.57 -27.29 -6.16
CA ILE A 302 -3.80 -27.68 -6.86
C ILE A 302 -4.19 -26.52 -7.77
N THR A 303 -4.29 -26.76 -9.07
CA THR A 303 -4.92 -25.78 -9.97
C THR A 303 -6.44 -25.93 -9.87
N PRO A 304 -7.18 -24.86 -9.50
CA PRO A 304 -8.64 -24.92 -9.42
C PRO A 304 -9.28 -25.30 -10.75
N THR A 305 -10.28 -26.18 -10.71
CA THR A 305 -11.00 -26.61 -11.94
C THR A 305 -11.79 -25.48 -12.61
N ARG A 306 -12.12 -24.42 -11.85
CA ARG A 306 -12.73 -23.19 -12.33
C ARG A 306 -11.94 -22.03 -11.78
N TRP A 307 -11.31 -21.28 -12.67
CA TRP A 307 -10.59 -20.06 -12.37
C TRP A 307 -10.92 -18.98 -13.39
N ARG A 308 -10.67 -17.72 -13.06
CA ARG A 308 -10.87 -16.61 -13.98
C ARG A 308 -9.89 -16.70 -15.16
N ASN A 309 -10.34 -16.27 -16.33
CA ASN A 309 -9.56 -16.29 -17.58
C ASN A 309 -9.05 -14.89 -18.01
N GLY A 310 -9.24 -13.90 -17.15
CA GLY A 310 -8.75 -12.53 -17.32
C GLY A 310 -8.66 -11.84 -15.96
N ALA A 311 -7.77 -10.86 -15.86
CA ALA A 311 -7.74 -9.93 -14.73
C ALA A 311 -8.76 -8.82 -14.94
N THR A 312 -9.36 -8.36 -13.83
CA THR A 312 -10.31 -7.27 -13.79
C THR A 312 -9.83 -6.20 -12.82
N TYR A 313 -10.01 -4.94 -13.21
CA TYR A 313 -9.72 -3.77 -12.39
C TYR A 313 -10.61 -2.62 -12.85
N GLU A 314 -10.88 -1.69 -11.93
CA GLU A 314 -11.76 -0.55 -12.17
C GLU A 314 -11.06 0.75 -11.78
N TYR A 315 -11.40 1.83 -12.49
CA TYR A 315 -10.90 3.17 -12.20
C TYR A 315 -12.00 4.21 -12.38
N ASP A 316 -12.22 5.00 -11.33
CA ASP A 316 -13.18 6.09 -11.32
C ASP A 316 -12.44 7.42 -11.19
N TRP A 317 -12.67 8.29 -12.17
CA TRP A 317 -11.97 9.56 -12.35
C TRP A 317 -12.85 10.75 -11.95
N ARG A 318 -13.91 10.52 -11.15
CA ARG A 318 -14.80 11.59 -10.66
C ARG A 318 -14.07 12.71 -9.93
N HIS A 319 -12.93 12.40 -9.30
CA HIS A 319 -12.12 13.38 -8.56
C HIS A 319 -11.64 14.52 -9.47
N ILE A 320 -11.52 14.30 -10.78
CA ILE A 320 -11.22 15.36 -11.76
C ILE A 320 -12.32 16.45 -11.77
N TYR A 321 -13.55 16.09 -11.38
CA TYR A 321 -14.68 17.02 -11.25
C TYR A 321 -14.91 17.49 -9.81
N ILE A 322 -14.23 16.90 -8.82
CA ILE A 322 -14.32 17.25 -7.40
C ILE A 322 -13.14 18.16 -7.07
N ASP A 323 -13.32 19.44 -7.34
CA ASP A 323 -12.34 20.47 -6.98
C ASP A 323 -12.36 20.71 -5.45
N ASN A 324 -11.18 20.62 -4.83
CA ASN A 324 -10.94 20.87 -3.40
C ASN A 324 -10.55 22.33 -3.10
N SER A 325 -10.50 23.19 -4.11
CA SER A 325 -10.35 24.63 -3.90
C SER A 325 -11.50 25.17 -3.05
N GLU A 326 -11.30 26.33 -2.42
CA GLU A 326 -12.32 26.98 -1.58
C GLU A 326 -13.67 27.18 -2.31
N GLN A 327 -13.65 27.30 -3.64
CA GLN A 327 -14.83 27.44 -4.51
C GLN A 327 -15.24 26.14 -5.21
N GLY A 328 -14.49 25.07 -4.99
CA GLY A 328 -14.64 23.79 -5.65
C GLY A 328 -15.86 23.01 -5.19
N ALA A 329 -16.21 21.98 -5.96
CA ALA A 329 -17.40 21.16 -5.71
C ALA A 329 -17.33 20.40 -4.38
N ALA A 330 -16.13 20.08 -3.87
CA ALA A 330 -15.95 19.40 -2.59
C ALA A 330 -16.43 20.25 -1.40
N ASN A 331 -16.07 21.54 -1.37
CA ASN A 331 -16.45 22.45 -0.30
C ASN A 331 -17.90 22.96 -0.41
N ASN A 332 -18.51 22.82 -1.59
CA ASN A 332 -19.89 23.20 -1.85
C ASN A 332 -20.87 22.02 -1.89
N TRP A 333 -20.42 20.79 -1.64
CA TRP A 333 -21.30 19.63 -1.50
C TRP A 333 -22.15 19.73 -0.21
N PRO A 334 -23.47 19.41 -0.24
CA PRO A 334 -24.29 18.86 -1.33
C PRO A 334 -25.02 19.93 -2.17
N ARG A 335 -24.62 21.21 -2.07
CA ARG A 335 -25.33 22.34 -2.70
C ARG A 335 -24.89 22.58 -4.16
N ASP A 336 -23.73 22.09 -4.55
CA ASP A 336 -23.27 22.08 -5.94
C ASP A 336 -23.94 20.95 -6.73
N ARG A 337 -24.85 21.31 -7.64
CA ARG A 337 -25.63 20.38 -8.48
C ARG A 337 -24.97 20.06 -9.83
N ARG A 338 -23.70 20.43 -10.01
CA ARG A 338 -22.94 20.14 -11.25
C ARG A 338 -22.36 18.72 -11.28
N LEU A 339 -22.39 18.01 -10.16
CA LEU A 339 -21.99 16.61 -10.01
C LEU A 339 -23.16 15.64 -10.27
#